data_AF-A0A7V9UX78-F1
#
_entry.id   AF-A0A7V9UX78-F1
#
_cell.length_a   1.000
_cell.length_b   1.000
_cell.length_c   1.000
_cell.angle_alpha   90.00
_cell.angle_beta   90.00
_cell.angle_gamma   90.00
#
_symmetry.space_group_name_H-M   'P 1'
#
loop_
_entity.id
_entity.type
_entity.pdbx_description
1 polymer ?
#
loop_
_entity_poly.entity_id
_entity_poly.type
_entity_poly.pdbx_seq_one_letter_code
_entity_poly.pdbx_strand_id
1 'polypeptide(L)'
;GKTRLTAGAFYFSKNVVAPNAGRAGGQFGLEHSLNSKITFATDWFTGRHGAGYFTPGIIYKPHPKVTTYFSYQIGNGDARGGNQFFLFEVGFNPN
;
A
#
# COMPACT_ATOMS: atom_id res chain seq x y z
N GLY A 1 3.98 17.52 12.73
CA GLY A 1 3.67 16.46 11.76
C GLY A 1 2.24 16.58 11.28
N LYS A 2 1.89 15.92 10.17
CA LYS A 2 0.52 15.88 9.63
C LYS A 2 0.12 14.43 9.43
N THR A 3 -1.06 14.05 9.92
CA THR A 3 -1.64 12.73 9.69
C THR A 3 -2.72 12.81 8.62
N ARG A 4 -2.70 11.88 7.67
CA ARG A 4 -3.79 11.66 6.71
C ARG A 4 -4.29 10.23 6.88
N LEU A 5 -5.61 10.09 6.91
CA LEU A 5 -6.29 8.80 6.88
C LEU A 5 -7.02 8.68 5.54
N THR A 6 -6.96 7.48 4.97
CA THR A 6 -7.70 7.10 3.77
C THR A 6 -8.50 5.85 4.11
N ALA A 7 -9.76 5.83 3.71
CA ALA A 7 -10.63 4.68 3.85
C ALA A 7 -11.56 4.62 2.65
N GLY A 8 -11.80 3.43 2.14
CA GLY A 8 -12.68 3.17 1.00
C GLY A 8 -13.18 1.74 1.03
N ALA A 9 -14.26 1.50 0.29
CA ALA A 9 -14.77 0.16 0.05
C ALA A 9 -14.63 -0.18 -1.43
N PHE A 10 -14.48 -1.47 -1.73
CA PHE A 10 -14.40 -1.97 -3.10
C PHE A 10 -15.27 -3.22 -3.28
N TYR A 11 -15.58 -3.51 -4.53
CA TYR A 11 -16.21 -4.75 -4.95
C TYR A 11 -15.59 -5.23 -6.27
N PHE A 12 -15.02 -6.43 -6.27
CA PHE A 12 -14.43 -7.05 -7.45
C PHE A 12 -15.51 -7.61 -8.39
N SER A 13 -15.30 -7.43 -9.70
CA SER A 13 -16.10 -8.12 -10.71
C SER A 13 -15.82 -9.63 -10.71
N LYS A 14 -16.72 -10.42 -11.31
CA LYS A 14 -16.80 -11.89 -11.14
C LYS A 14 -15.51 -12.66 -11.49
N ASN A 15 -14.65 -12.09 -12.35
CA ASN A 15 -13.50 -12.77 -12.95
C ASN A 15 -12.14 -12.30 -12.42
N VAL A 16 -12.09 -11.38 -11.44
CA VAL A 16 -10.83 -10.80 -10.94
C VAL A 16 -10.23 -11.60 -9.78
N VAL A 17 -11.07 -12.22 -8.96
CA VAL A 17 -10.64 -13.06 -7.84
C VAL A 17 -11.20 -14.47 -8.00
N ALA A 18 -10.55 -15.45 -7.36
CA ALA A 18 -10.96 -16.85 -7.42
C ALA A 18 -12.47 -17.01 -7.10
N PRO A 19 -13.17 -18.00 -7.68
CA PRO A 19 -14.64 -18.12 -7.57
C PRO A 19 -15.19 -18.11 -6.14
N ASN A 20 -14.40 -18.63 -5.18
CA ASN A 20 -14.76 -18.73 -3.77
C ASN A 20 -14.09 -17.65 -2.87
N ALA A 21 -13.38 -16.69 -3.46
CA ALA A 21 -12.77 -15.61 -2.71
C ALA A 21 -13.78 -14.49 -2.41
N GLY A 22 -13.66 -13.85 -1.25
CA GLY A 22 -14.45 -12.67 -0.90
C GLY A 22 -14.21 -11.55 -1.93
N ARG A 23 -15.29 -11.02 -2.51
CA ARG A 23 -15.24 -9.98 -3.56
C ARG A 23 -15.39 -8.56 -3.04
N ALA A 24 -15.96 -8.40 -1.84
CA ALA A 24 -16.12 -7.11 -1.20
C ALA A 24 -15.05 -6.94 -0.12
N GLY A 25 -14.60 -5.71 0.07
CA GLY A 25 -13.67 -5.37 1.13
C GLY A 25 -13.47 -3.87 1.29
N GLY A 26 -12.62 -3.53 2.25
CA GLY A 26 -12.13 -2.18 2.50
C GLY A 26 -10.68 -1.99 2.07
N GLN A 27 -10.37 -0.77 1.67
CA GLN A 27 -9.02 -0.24 1.55
C GLN A 27 -8.84 0.84 2.63
N PHE A 28 -7.74 0.76 3.36
CA PHE A 28 -7.39 1.70 4.42
C PHE A 28 -5.96 2.19 4.20
N GLY A 29 -5.69 3.43 4.57
CA GLY A 29 -4.38 4.06 4.46
C GLY A 29 -4.16 4.99 5.64
N LEU A 30 -2.93 5.01 6.15
CA LEU A 30 -2.48 5.95 7.17
C LEU A 30 -1.14 6.52 6.73
N GLU A 31 -1.06 7.83 6.65
CA GLU A 31 0.18 8.55 6.40
C GLU A 31 0.45 9.52 7.54
N HIS A 32 1.67 9.50 8.06
CA HIS A 32 2.11 10.41 9.10
C HIS A 32 3.42 11.09 8.68
N SER A 33 3.35 12.37 8.34
CA SER A 33 4.53 13.17 8.02
C SER A 33 5.26 13.59 9.28
N LEU A 34 6.48 13.10 9.45
CA LEU A 34 7.38 13.50 10.54
C LEU A 34 7.93 14.91 10.30
N ASN A 35 8.39 15.16 9.07
CA ASN A 35 8.96 16.42 8.63
C ASN A 35 8.70 16.64 7.12
N SER A 36 9.35 17.64 6.52
CA SER A 36 9.18 17.97 5.10
C SER A 36 9.74 16.92 4.12
N LYS A 37 10.59 16.01 4.60
CA LYS A 37 11.25 14.97 3.80
C LYS A 37 10.76 13.56 4.08
N ILE A 38 10.30 13.26 5.29
CA ILE A 38 9.99 11.90 5.73
C ILE A 38 8.52 11.78 6.13
N THR A 39 7.84 10.82 5.53
CA THR A 39 6.48 10.41 5.86
C THR A 39 6.45 8.89 6.03
N PHE A 40 5.88 8.42 7.15
CA PHE A 40 5.49 7.02 7.27
C PHE A 40 4.16 6.82 6.56
N ALA A 41 4.04 5.75 5.80
CA ALA A 41 2.81 5.41 5.10
C ALA A 41 2.52 3.92 5.30
N THR A 42 1.27 3.58 5.56
CA THR A 42 0.83 2.20 5.62
C THR A 42 -0.49 2.08 4.88
N ASP A 43 -0.60 1.11 3.98
CA ASP A 43 -1.84 0.79 3.30
C ASP A 43 -2.28 -0.63 3.61
N TRP A 44 -3.59 -0.84 3.68
CA TRP A 44 -4.19 -2.14 3.91
C TRP A 44 -5.35 -2.36 2.95
N PHE A 45 -5.21 -3.37 2.12
CA PHE A 45 -6.26 -3.87 1.26
C PHE A 45 -6.77 -5.19 1.82
N THR A 46 -8.01 -5.22 2.28
CA THR A 46 -8.61 -6.40 2.92
C THR A 46 -8.91 -7.52 1.91
N GLY A 47 -9.20 -8.72 2.43
CA GLY A 47 -9.55 -9.90 1.63
C GLY A 47 -8.48 -10.99 1.68
N ARG A 48 -8.90 -12.27 1.67
CA ARG A 48 -8.03 -13.45 1.70
C ARG A 48 -7.86 -14.02 0.28
N HIS A 49 -7.24 -13.24 -0.60
CA HIS A 49 -6.96 -13.58 -1.99
C HIS A 49 -5.71 -12.83 -2.47
N GLY A 50 -5.24 -13.09 -3.70
CA GLY A 50 -3.99 -12.51 -4.24
C GLY A 50 -3.91 -10.98 -4.19
N ALA A 51 -5.03 -10.27 -4.28
CA ALA A 51 -5.07 -8.80 -4.18
C ALA A 51 -5.15 -8.24 -2.74
N GLY A 52 -5.25 -9.09 -1.71
CA GLY A 52 -5.34 -8.64 -0.31
C GLY A 52 -3.95 -8.54 0.31
N TYR A 53 -3.59 -7.39 0.85
CA TYR A 53 -2.26 -7.13 1.39
C TYR A 53 -2.23 -6.02 2.43
N PHE A 54 -1.18 -6.00 3.24
CA PHE A 54 -0.78 -4.91 4.12
C PHE A 54 0.63 -4.44 3.74
N THR A 55 0.82 -3.13 3.55
CA THR A 55 2.07 -2.51 3.09
C THR A 55 2.46 -1.38 4.03
N PRO A 56 3.33 -1.61 5.03
CA PRO A 56 4.04 -0.55 5.70
C PRO A 56 5.19 -0.02 4.85
N GLY A 57 5.46 1.28 4.95
CA GLY A 57 6.51 1.93 4.19
C GLY A 57 6.87 3.34 4.67
N ILE A 58 7.89 3.88 4.01
CA ILE A 58 8.44 5.22 4.22
C ILE A 58 8.51 5.91 2.86
N ILE A 59 7.93 7.10 2.80
CA ILE A 59 8.11 8.04 1.70
C ILE A 59 9.22 9.00 2.10
N TYR A 60 10.28 9.04 1.31
CA TYR A 60 11.40 9.96 1.49
C TYR A 60 11.54 10.89 0.29
N LYS A 61 11.55 12.20 0.56
CA LYS A 61 11.69 13.28 -0.42
C LYS A 61 13.02 14.00 -0.21
N PRO A 62 14.14 13.48 -0.76
CA PRO A 62 15.45 14.11 -0.62
C PRO A 62 15.51 15.49 -1.26
N HIS A 63 14.74 15.69 -2.34
CA HIS A 63 14.69 16.89 -3.16
C HIS A 63 13.23 17.19 -3.55
N PRO A 64 12.82 18.46 -3.77
CA PRO A 64 11.44 18.79 -4.17
C PRO A 64 10.94 18.07 -5.42
N LYS A 65 11.86 17.64 -6.29
CA LYS A 65 11.60 16.92 -7.55
C LYS A 65 11.73 15.40 -7.47
N VAL A 66 12.20 14.86 -6.34
CA VAL A 66 12.46 13.42 -6.18
C VAL A 66 11.66 12.90 -5.00
N THR A 67 10.86 11.87 -5.25
CA THR A 67 10.17 11.10 -4.22
C THR A 67 10.62 9.66 -4.31
N THR A 68 11.00 9.09 -3.17
CA THR A 68 11.35 7.68 -3.06
C THR A 68 10.37 7.01 -2.11
N TYR A 69 9.95 5.80 -2.45
CA TYR A 69 9.07 4.99 -1.64
C TYR A 69 9.72 3.65 -1.34
N PHE A 70 9.82 3.34 -0.06
CA PHE A 70 10.33 2.07 0.44
C PHE A 70 9.20 1.42 1.21
N SER A 71 8.65 0.33 0.70
CA SER A 71 7.59 -0.40 1.39
C SER A 71 7.81 -1.90 1.33
N TYR A 72 7.20 -2.61 2.28
CA TYR A 72 7.22 -4.05 2.30
C TYR A 72 5.79 -4.54 2.26
N GLN A 73 5.41 -5.24 1.19
CA GLN A 73 4.10 -5.82 1.05
C GLN A 73 4.04 -7.20 1.72
N ILE A 74 3.00 -7.38 2.54
CA ILE A 74 2.66 -8.64 3.20
C ILE A 74 1.26 -9.02 2.74
N GLY A 75 1.14 -10.09 1.96
CA GLY A 75 -0.14 -10.62 1.52
C GLY A 75 -0.98 -11.14 2.69
N ASN A 76 -2.28 -10.88 2.68
CA ASN A 76 -3.22 -11.35 3.71
C ASN A 76 -3.41 -12.87 3.69
N GLY A 77 -3.06 -13.53 2.57
CA GLY A 77 -3.12 -14.97 2.40
C GLY A 77 -1.80 -15.50 1.90
N ASP A 78 -1.37 -16.62 2.47
CA ASP A 78 -0.17 -17.36 2.05
C ASP A 78 1.13 -16.52 2.01
N ALA A 79 1.31 -15.62 2.99
CA ALA A 79 2.54 -14.84 3.12
C ALA A 79 3.80 -15.74 3.18
N ARG A 80 3.69 -16.92 3.84
CA ARG A 80 4.76 -17.92 3.91
C ARG A 80 5.04 -18.62 2.58
N GLY A 81 4.07 -18.65 1.66
CA GLY A 81 4.20 -19.20 0.31
C GLY A 81 4.76 -18.22 -0.73
N GLY A 82 5.19 -17.01 -0.32
CA GLY A 82 5.82 -16.03 -1.20
C GLY A 82 4.93 -14.85 -1.61
N ASN A 83 3.73 -14.73 -1.03
CA ASN A 83 2.88 -13.54 -1.21
C ASN A 83 3.37 -12.37 -0.34
N GLN A 84 4.63 -11.97 -0.53
CA GLN A 84 5.26 -10.84 0.13
C GLN A 84 6.43 -10.35 -0.72
N PHE A 85 6.65 -9.04 -0.76
CA PHE A 85 7.77 -8.47 -1.51
C PHE A 85 8.18 -7.11 -0.95
N PHE A 86 9.43 -6.75 -1.17
CA PHE A 86 9.91 -5.40 -0.96
C PHE A 86 9.72 -4.57 -2.22
N LEU A 87 9.15 -3.38 -2.08
CA LEU A 87 8.98 -2.39 -3.13
C LEU A 87 9.93 -1.22 -2.87
N PHE A 88 10.74 -0.91 -3.88
CA PHE A 88 11.45 0.35 -3.98
C PHE A 88 11.00 1.07 -5.24
N GLU A 89 10.43 2.27 -5.07
CA GLU A 89 9.99 3.12 -6.17
C GLU A 89 10.67 4.48 -6.09
N VAL A 90 11.04 5.03 -7.26
CA VAL A 90 11.59 6.38 -7.39
C VAL A 90 10.75 7.15 -8.40
N GLY A 91 10.09 8.19 -7.93
CA GLY A 91 9.40 9.18 -8.74
C GLY A 91 10.26 10.42 -8.95
N PHE A 92 10.44 10.83 -10.20
CA PHE A 92 11.08 12.09 -10.57
C PHE A 92 10.06 12.99 -11.28
N ASN A 93 9.87 14.19 -10.77
CA ASN A 93 9.02 15.21 -11.40
C ASN A 93 9.91 16.36 -11.93
N PRO A 94 10.17 16.42 -13.24
CA PRO A 94 11.07 17.41 -13.82
C PRO A 94 10.48 18.83 -13.86
N ASN A 95 9.15 18.97 -13.82
CA ASN A 95 8.47 20.27 -13.86
C ASN A 95 8.81 21.13 -12.63
#